data_AF-A0A7X8JNK2-F1
#
_entry.id   AF-A0A7X8JNK2-F1
#
_cell.length_a   1.000
_cell.length_b   1.000
_cell.length_c   1.000
_cell.angle_alpha   90.00
_cell.angle_beta   90.00
_cell.angle_gamma   90.00
#
_symmetry.space_group_name_H-M   'P 1'
#
loop_
_entity.id
_entity.type
_entity.pdbx_description
1 polymer ?
#
loop_
_entity_poly.entity_id
_entity_poly.type
_entity_poly.pdbx_seq_one_letter_code
_entity_poly.pdbx_strand_id
1 'polypeptide(L)'
;MKQKMSILFVVFLLFVSCTKTESTEQVAQKNDVAKVTVYYFHGKQRCPTCVSIQQVAQSAVDTYFANNEDVRFVEVDFSVKKNDALAEKYEVAFSSLIIATADAYSDITDQAFALATSNPEQLKTIINQEVTKYLNQ
;
A
#
# COMPACT_ATOMS: atom_id res chain seq x y z
N MET A 1 -35.08 -16.35 55.67
CA MET A 1 -36.46 -16.60 55.18
C MET A 1 -36.65 -15.71 53.96
N LYS A 2 -36.94 -16.15 52.73
CA LYS A 2 -37.55 -17.35 52.14
C LYS A 2 -36.82 -17.55 50.79
N GLN A 3 -36.21 -18.73 50.52
CA GLN A 3 -36.72 -19.81 49.65
C GLN A 3 -37.18 -19.35 48.25
N LYS A 4 -36.96 -20.02 47.11
CA LYS A 4 -36.27 -21.23 46.62
C LYS A 4 -36.41 -21.11 45.06
N MET A 5 -35.36 -21.34 44.28
CA MET A 5 -35.17 -22.56 43.48
C MET A 5 -36.36 -22.97 42.58
N SER A 6 -36.24 -22.82 41.24
CA SER A 6 -36.44 -23.87 40.20
C SER A 6 -36.64 -23.29 38.78
N ILE A 7 -35.74 -23.58 37.81
CA ILE A 7 -35.84 -24.59 36.72
C ILE A 7 -36.67 -24.07 35.51
N LEU A 8 -36.01 -23.62 34.42
CA LEU A 8 -35.65 -24.36 33.19
C LEU A 8 -36.73 -24.31 32.10
N PHE A 9 -36.46 -23.60 31.00
CA PHE A 9 -36.82 -24.08 29.67
C PHE A 9 -35.72 -23.68 28.68
N VAL A 10 -34.92 -24.68 28.34
CA VAL A 10 -34.03 -24.71 27.19
C VAL A 10 -34.92 -24.67 25.94
N VAL A 11 -34.71 -23.68 25.06
CA VAL A 11 -34.95 -23.88 23.63
C VAL A 11 -33.74 -23.37 22.88
N PHE A 12 -33.05 -24.37 22.34
CA PHE A 12 -31.95 -24.31 21.43
C PHE A 12 -32.50 -23.97 20.05
N LEU A 13 -32.15 -22.81 19.48
CA LEU A 13 -32.24 -22.56 18.04
C LEU A 13 -30.95 -21.84 17.63
N LEU A 14 -29.95 -22.68 17.34
CA LEU A 14 -28.77 -22.31 16.57
C LEU A 14 -29.20 -21.96 15.15
N PHE A 15 -29.31 -20.67 14.84
CA PHE A 15 -29.22 -20.21 13.46
C PHE A 15 -27.73 -19.99 13.13
N VAL A 16 -27.04 -21.09 12.83
CA VAL A 16 -25.79 -21.05 12.09
C VAL A 16 -26.16 -20.68 10.65
N SER A 17 -26.20 -19.38 10.38
CA SER A 17 -26.20 -18.90 9.01
C SER A 17 -24.74 -18.81 8.58
N CYS A 18 -24.27 -19.89 7.96
CA CYS A 18 -23.02 -19.93 7.23
C CYS A 18 -23.21 -19.09 5.95
N THR A 19 -23.10 -17.78 6.06
CA THR A 19 -22.99 -16.92 4.88
C THR A 19 -21.62 -17.18 4.27
N LYS A 20 -21.69 -17.69 3.04
CA LYS A 20 -20.60 -18.08 2.16
C LYS A 20 -19.39 -17.18 2.34
N THR A 21 -18.24 -17.84 2.55
CA THR A 21 -16.94 -17.36 2.10
C THR A 21 -17.09 -16.95 0.64
N GLU A 22 -17.30 -15.66 0.39
CA GLU A 22 -16.81 -15.07 -0.84
C GLU A 22 -15.29 -15.17 -0.72
N SER A 23 -14.77 -16.22 -1.36
CA SER A 23 -13.44 -16.17 -1.94
C SER A 23 -13.31 -14.80 -2.58
N THR A 24 -12.56 -13.91 -1.92
CA THR A 24 -12.02 -12.71 -2.55
C THR A 24 -11.29 -13.22 -3.76
N GLU A 25 -11.99 -13.21 -4.89
CA GLU A 25 -11.38 -13.33 -6.19
C GLU A 25 -10.25 -12.33 -6.16
N GLN A 26 -9.04 -12.87 -6.24
CA GLN A 26 -7.88 -12.10 -6.61
C GLN A 26 -8.29 -11.31 -7.85
N VAL A 27 -8.55 -10.02 -7.67
CA VAL A 27 -8.33 -9.07 -8.76
C VAL A 27 -6.81 -8.95 -8.85
N ALA A 28 -6.17 -10.05 -9.25
CA ALA A 28 -4.97 -9.97 -10.03
C ALA A 28 -5.42 -9.25 -11.30
N GLN A 29 -5.32 -7.92 -11.28
CA GLN A 29 -5.22 -7.17 -12.51
C GLN A 29 -4.06 -7.80 -13.27
N LYS A 30 -4.42 -8.67 -14.21
CA LYS A 30 -3.57 -9.14 -15.28
C LYS A 30 -3.30 -7.95 -16.20
N ASN A 31 -2.53 -6.99 -15.70
CA ASN A 31 -2.05 -5.83 -16.40
C ASN A 31 -0.57 -6.03 -16.56
N ASP A 32 -0.12 -6.80 -17.56
CA ASP A 32 1.23 -6.74 -18.13
C ASP A 32 2.25 -6.10 -17.17
N VAL A 33 2.59 -6.87 -16.13
CA VAL A 33 2.72 -6.33 -14.77
C VAL A 33 4.17 -6.00 -14.53
N ALA A 34 4.53 -4.72 -14.71
CA ALA A 34 5.78 -4.16 -14.21
C ALA A 34 6.22 -4.88 -12.92
N LYS A 35 7.37 -5.56 -12.97
CA LYS A 35 7.90 -6.38 -11.87
C LYS A 35 8.04 -5.59 -10.56
N VAL A 36 8.39 -4.31 -10.66
CA VAL A 36 8.54 -3.38 -9.54
C VAL A 36 7.65 -2.16 -9.76
N THR A 37 6.86 -1.81 -8.75
CA THR A 37 6.07 -0.57 -8.73
C THR A 37 6.54 0.34 -7.59
N VAL A 38 6.83 1.59 -7.93
CA VAL A 38 7.10 2.68 -6.99
C VAL A 38 5.78 3.42 -6.76
N TYR A 39 5.13 3.14 -5.63
CA TYR A 39 3.88 3.79 -5.24
C TYR A 39 4.17 5.03 -4.39
N TYR A 40 3.58 6.15 -4.79
CA TYR A 40 3.48 7.33 -3.95
C TYR A 40 2.03 7.50 -3.50
N PHE A 41 1.78 7.29 -2.20
CA PHE A 41 0.47 7.46 -1.60
C PHE A 41 0.29 8.88 -1.07
N HIS A 42 -0.92 9.42 -1.21
CA HIS A 42 -1.27 10.71 -0.63
C HIS A 42 -2.77 10.80 -0.28
N GLY A 43 -3.10 11.69 0.65
CA GLY A 43 -4.48 12.07 0.94
C GLY A 43 -4.92 13.28 0.10
N LYS A 44 -6.11 13.80 0.37
CA LYS A 44 -6.64 15.01 -0.28
C LYS A 44 -5.77 16.25 -0.05
N GLN A 45 -5.25 16.37 1.17
CA GLN A 45 -4.39 17.48 1.58
C GLN A 45 -2.93 17.02 1.50
N ARG A 46 -2.09 17.81 0.84
CA ARG A 46 -0.66 17.53 0.66
C ARG A 46 0.14 18.71 1.18
N CYS A 47 1.10 18.45 2.06
CA CYS A 47 2.05 19.49 2.45
C CYS A 47 3.12 19.68 1.34
N PRO A 48 3.90 20.78 1.36
CA PRO A 48 4.94 21.01 0.35
C PRO A 48 5.94 19.85 0.23
N THR A 49 6.33 19.24 1.35
CA THR A 49 7.24 18.08 1.35
C THR A 49 6.62 16.85 0.68
N CYS A 50 5.34 16.58 0.88
CA CYS A 50 4.62 15.51 0.17
C CYS A 50 4.71 15.71 -1.36
N VAL A 51 4.50 16.94 -1.83
CA VAL A 51 4.62 17.27 -3.26
C VAL A 51 6.07 17.07 -3.74
N SER A 52 7.07 17.46 -2.94
CA SER A 52 8.48 17.18 -3.27
C SER A 52 8.77 15.68 -3.36
N ILE A 53 8.26 14.86 -2.44
CA ILE A 53 8.43 13.40 -2.47
C ILE A 53 7.89 12.83 -3.80
N GLN A 54 6.68 13.23 -4.19
CA GLN A 54 6.08 12.79 -5.45
C GLN A 54 6.97 13.12 -6.65
N GLN A 55 7.40 14.38 -6.75
CA GLN A 55 8.19 14.86 -7.88
C GLN A 55 9.54 14.17 -7.97
N VAL A 56 10.22 14.00 -6.83
CA VAL A 56 11.53 13.34 -6.78
C VAL A 56 11.39 11.86 -7.13
N ALA A 57 10.37 11.18 -6.63
CA ALA A 57 10.15 9.77 -6.90
C ALA A 57 9.80 9.50 -8.37
N GLN A 58 8.88 10.30 -8.94
CA GLN A 58 8.57 10.23 -10.36
C GLN A 58 9.81 10.52 -11.22
N SER A 59 10.56 11.58 -10.90
CA SER A 59 11.79 11.93 -11.60
C SER A 59 12.84 10.81 -11.52
N ALA A 60 12.97 10.11 -10.39
CA ALA A 60 13.87 8.97 -10.26
C ALA A 60 13.50 7.86 -11.24
N VAL A 61 12.21 7.49 -11.29
CA VAL A 61 11.72 6.44 -12.19
C VAL A 61 11.92 6.83 -13.65
N ASP A 62 11.55 8.06 -14.03
CA ASP A 62 11.72 8.58 -15.38
C ASP A 62 13.20 8.64 -15.79
N THR A 63 14.11 8.95 -14.86
CA THR A 63 15.54 9.07 -15.16
C THR A 63 16.21 7.71 -15.33
N TYR A 64 15.97 6.77 -14.41
CA TYR A 64 16.72 5.51 -14.36
C TYR A 64 16.03 4.36 -15.09
N PHE A 65 14.71 4.45 -15.30
CA PHE A 65 13.90 3.31 -15.75
C PHE A 65 12.92 3.65 -16.87
N ALA A 66 13.02 4.81 -17.54
CA ALA A 66 12.10 5.20 -18.62
C ALA A 66 11.91 4.17 -19.75
N ASN A 67 12.95 3.37 -20.05
CA ASN A 67 12.90 2.33 -21.08
C ASN A 67 12.80 0.91 -20.49
N ASN A 68 12.49 0.79 -19.19
CA ASN A 68 12.34 -0.49 -18.52
C ASN A 68 10.87 -0.73 -18.19
N GLU A 69 10.21 -1.55 -18.99
CA GLU A 69 8.79 -1.90 -18.84
C GLU A 69 8.50 -2.65 -17.51
N ASP A 70 9.53 -3.21 -16.87
CA ASP A 70 9.42 -3.88 -15.57
C ASP A 70 9.35 -2.90 -14.39
N VAL A 71 9.45 -1.59 -14.61
CA VAL A 71 9.38 -0.58 -13.54
C VAL A 71 8.33 0.47 -13.86
N ARG A 72 7.53 0.83 -12.87
CA ARG A 72 6.50 1.86 -13.01
C ARG A 72 6.37 2.72 -11.76
N PHE A 73 6.10 4.01 -11.97
CA PHE A 73 5.65 4.92 -10.92
C PHE A 73 4.11 4.99 -10.89
N VAL A 74 3.51 4.96 -9.70
CA VAL A 74 2.06 5.09 -9.51
C VAL A 74 1.74 6.06 -8.37
N GLU A 75 1.02 7.14 -8.68
CA GLU A 75 0.39 8.00 -7.68
C GLU A 75 -0.93 7.38 -7.19
N VAL A 76 -1.12 7.31 -5.88
CA VAL A 76 -2.31 6.72 -5.25
C VAL A 76 -2.94 7.69 -4.26
N ASP A 77 -4.13 8.19 -4.59
CA ASP A 77 -4.98 8.93 -3.66
C ASP A 77 -5.73 7.94 -2.73
N PHE A 78 -5.26 7.75 -1.50
CA PHE A 78 -5.90 6.83 -0.55
C PHE A 78 -7.24 7.34 -0.01
N SER A 79 -7.65 8.57 -0.34
CA SER A 79 -8.98 9.07 0.02
C SER A 79 -10.08 8.62 -0.95
N VAL A 80 -9.71 7.96 -2.05
CA VAL A 80 -10.64 7.40 -3.03
C VAL A 80 -10.91 5.94 -2.67
N LYS A 81 -12.18 5.60 -2.43
CA LYS A 81 -12.65 4.25 -2.02
C LYS A 81 -12.07 3.09 -2.84
N LYS A 82 -11.84 3.30 -4.14
CA LYS A 82 -11.27 2.28 -5.04
C LYS A 82 -9.85 1.85 -4.65
N ASN A 83 -9.14 2.69 -3.89
CA ASN A 83 -7.77 2.48 -3.46
C ASN A 83 -7.67 1.96 -2.03
N ASP A 84 -8.79 1.81 -1.30
CA ASP A 84 -8.80 1.41 0.12
C ASP A 84 -8.04 0.10 0.35
N ALA A 85 -8.34 -0.93 -0.45
CA ALA A 85 -7.66 -2.23 -0.34
C ALA A 85 -6.15 -2.15 -0.61
N LEU A 86 -5.72 -1.23 -1.50
CA LEU A 86 -4.31 -1.04 -1.80
C LEU A 86 -3.60 -0.27 -0.69
N ALA A 87 -4.25 0.75 -0.11
CA ALA A 87 -3.73 1.49 1.03
C ALA A 87 -3.65 0.59 2.28
N GLU A 88 -4.67 -0.25 2.52
CA GLU A 88 -4.69 -1.22 3.61
C GLU A 88 -3.60 -2.28 3.44
N LYS A 89 -3.37 -2.79 2.22
CA LYS A 89 -2.28 -3.75 1.93
C LYS A 89 -0.92 -3.28 2.44
N TYR A 90 -0.63 -1.98 2.32
CA TYR A 90 0.64 -1.38 2.74
C TYR A 90 0.52 -0.59 4.05
N GLU A 91 -0.58 -0.74 4.79
CA GLU A 91 -0.85 -0.08 6.07
C GLU A 91 -0.69 1.46 6.02
N VAL A 92 -1.04 2.06 4.88
CA VAL A 92 -0.84 3.49 4.63
C VAL A 92 -1.98 4.31 5.26
N ALA A 93 -1.62 5.19 6.19
CA ALA A 93 -2.53 6.15 6.81
C ALA A 93 -2.19 7.63 6.49
N PHE A 94 -1.05 7.89 5.84
CA PHE A 94 -0.57 9.23 5.48
C PHE A 94 0.26 9.18 4.19
N SER A 95 0.86 10.29 3.77
CA SER A 95 1.71 10.26 2.56
C SER A 95 2.88 9.32 2.74
N SER A 96 3.05 8.38 1.82
CA SER A 96 4.04 7.30 1.93
C SER A 96 4.68 7.01 0.57
N LEU A 97 5.92 6.53 0.59
CA LEU A 97 6.66 6.08 -0.59
C LEU A 97 7.04 4.61 -0.44
N ILE A 98 6.36 3.76 -1.21
CA ILE A 98 6.49 2.29 -1.13
C ILE A 98 7.07 1.77 -2.44
N ILE A 99 8.04 0.87 -2.37
CA ILE A 99 8.60 0.17 -3.53
C ILE A 99 8.25 -1.30 -3.39
N ALA A 100 7.47 -1.86 -4.32
CA ALA A 100 6.87 -3.18 -4.16
C ALA A 100 6.98 -4.06 -5.41
N THR A 101 7.05 -5.36 -5.18
CA THR A 101 6.83 -6.43 -6.16
C THR A 101 5.52 -7.16 -5.85
N ALA A 102 5.27 -8.31 -6.49
CA ALA A 102 4.15 -9.18 -6.13
C ALA A 102 4.26 -9.73 -4.70
N ASP A 103 5.47 -10.07 -4.26
CA ASP A 103 5.71 -10.86 -3.05
C ASP A 103 6.33 -10.08 -1.89
N ALA A 104 6.94 -8.92 -2.17
CA ALA A 104 7.67 -8.13 -1.17
C ALA A 104 7.49 -6.62 -1.39
N TYR A 105 7.76 -5.84 -0.35
CA TYR A 105 7.82 -4.38 -0.45
C TYR A 105 8.78 -3.78 0.56
N SER A 106 9.22 -2.57 0.27
CA SER A 106 9.99 -1.71 1.15
C SER A 106 9.24 -0.39 1.33
N ASP A 107 9.06 0.01 2.58
CA ASP A 107 8.63 1.35 2.94
C ASP A 107 9.87 2.24 3.14
N ILE A 108 10.00 3.26 2.30
CA ILE A 108 11.10 4.24 2.37
C ILE A 108 10.59 5.65 2.73
N THR A 109 9.43 5.72 3.37
CA THR A 109 8.74 6.98 3.70
C THR A 109 9.60 7.89 4.57
N ASP A 110 10.27 7.36 5.59
CA ASP A 110 11.13 8.17 6.47
C ASP A 110 12.30 8.81 5.72
N GLN A 111 12.96 8.03 4.84
CA GLN A 111 14.02 8.52 3.97
C GLN A 111 13.47 9.58 3.01
N ALA A 112 12.26 9.36 2.47
CA ALA A 112 11.62 10.29 1.55
C ALA A 112 11.37 11.65 2.23
N PHE A 113 10.80 11.66 3.44
CA PHE A 113 10.59 12.89 4.19
C PHE A 113 11.89 13.57 4.61
N ALA A 114 12.91 12.80 4.97
CA ALA A 114 14.21 13.36 5.36
C ALA A 114 14.93 14.03 4.18
N LEU A 115 14.78 13.52 2.96
CA LEU A 115 15.65 13.85 1.83
C LEU A 115 14.97 14.62 0.70
N ALA A 116 13.65 14.51 0.49
CA ALA A 116 13.00 15.05 -0.70
C ALA A 116 13.22 16.56 -0.91
N THR A 117 13.31 17.33 0.17
CA THR A 117 13.57 18.78 0.10
C THR A 117 15.04 19.13 0.35
N SER A 118 15.74 18.38 1.20
CA SER A 118 17.10 18.70 1.65
C SER A 118 18.19 18.13 0.74
N ASN A 119 17.98 16.94 0.19
CA ASN A 119 18.93 16.22 -0.65
C ASN A 119 18.20 15.27 -1.64
N PRO A 120 17.48 15.84 -2.62
CA PRO A 120 16.65 15.06 -3.55
C PRO A 120 17.45 14.04 -4.37
N GLU A 121 18.71 14.32 -4.71
CA GLU A 121 19.57 13.40 -5.46
C GLU A 121 19.93 12.14 -4.64
N GLN A 122 20.09 12.28 -3.32
CA GLN A 122 20.25 11.12 -2.45
C GLN A 122 18.97 10.28 -2.40
N LEU A 123 17.79 10.91 -2.36
CA LEU A 123 16.53 10.16 -2.42
C LEU A 123 16.39 9.41 -3.75
N LYS A 124 16.70 10.05 -4.89
CA LYS A 124 16.74 9.38 -6.21
C LYS A 124 17.66 8.17 -6.22
N THR A 125 18.83 8.29 -5.60
CA THR A 125 19.80 7.20 -5.47
C THR A 125 19.24 6.04 -4.66
N ILE A 126 18.59 6.31 -3.53
CA ILE A 126 17.94 5.28 -2.69
C ILE A 126 16.84 4.56 -3.49
N ILE A 127 16.00 5.31 -4.21
CA ILE A 127 14.94 4.73 -5.05
C ILE A 127 15.56 3.81 -6.12
N ASN A 128 16.59 4.27 -6.83
CA ASN A 128 17.28 3.46 -7.83
C ASN A 128 17.84 2.16 -7.24
N GLN A 129 18.51 2.25 -6.09
CA GLN A 129 19.09 1.09 -5.42
C GLN A 129 18.02 0.06 -5.02
N GLU A 130 16.92 0.52 -4.42
CA GLU A 130 15.86 -0.37 -3.94
C GLU A 130 15.08 -1.00 -5.11
N VAL A 131 14.80 -0.24 -6.17
CA VAL A 131 14.18 -0.80 -7.39
C VAL A 131 15.12 -1.82 -8.05
N THR A 132 16.41 -1.49 -8.20
CA THR A 132 17.40 -2.40 -8.80
C THR A 132 17.55 -3.69 -7.98
N LYS A 133 17.51 -3.59 -6.65
CA LYS A 133 17.49 -4.75 -5.75
C LYS A 133 16.30 -5.65 -6.06
N TYR A 134 15.09 -5.11 -6.20
CA TYR A 134 13.90 -5.91 -6.51
C TYR A 134 13.87 -6.46 -7.94
N LEU A 135 14.44 -5.75 -8.92
CA LEU A 135 14.56 -6.25 -10.29
C LEU A 135 15.45 -7.49 -10.39
N ASN A 136 16.48 -7.59 -9.54
CA ASN A 136 17.47 -8.67 -9.59
C ASN A 136 17.13 -9.87 -8.69
N GLN A 137 16.01 -9.84 -7.98
CA GLN A 137 15.47 -10.98 -7.23
C GLN A 137 14.63 -11.89 -8.15
#